data_AF-A0A6P0TJP0-F1
#
_entry.id   AF-A0A6P0TJP0-F1
#
_cell.length_a   1.000
_cell.length_b   1.000
_cell.length_c   1.000
_cell.angle_alpha   90.00
_cell.angle_beta   90.00
_cell.angle_gamma   90.00
#
_symmetry.space_group_name_H-M   'P 1'
#
loop_
_entity.id
_entity.type
_entity.pdbx_description
1 polymer ?
#
loop_
_entity_poly.entity_id
_entity_poly.type
_entity_poly.pdbx_seq_one_letter_code
_entity_poly.pdbx_strand_id
1 'polypeptide(L)'
;SHVTNNIFPLFLSQGWTLMYELFFYFVFSLFLGIGLGRRVLLTSLTLVAFHIVALYSNWFPDAFDWFFHDSVMMEFIVGMLLGLLYVRTRFRIKLLYAVALMLFAIVWFVYFQLNPYQGWGDRLVKYCVPLSLVFVSTVFWRGTDSVRFPKLLLTLGDASYSIYLTHTIIIILLAKLNGGGRLLSTAPLDLQFVATVLVALGVGVILYFLIENPFGKLSRKIVKGFSSYSSRA
;
A
#
# COMPACT_ATOMS: atom_id res chain seq x y z
N SER A 1 13.15 20.45 26.84
CA SER A 1 12.46 19.22 26.41
C SER A 1 11.58 19.41 25.15
N HIS A 2 11.80 20.44 24.31
CA HIS A 2 10.89 20.81 23.21
C HIS A 2 11.32 20.33 21.80
N VAL A 3 12.39 19.52 21.68
CA VAL A 3 12.90 19.07 20.36
C VAL A 3 12.37 17.69 19.97
N THR A 4 11.90 16.88 20.93
CA THR A 4 11.37 15.53 20.68
C THR A 4 9.96 15.53 20.09
N ASN A 5 9.14 16.56 20.29
CA ASN A 5 7.74 16.56 19.85
C ASN A 5 7.51 16.86 18.36
N ASN A 6 8.54 17.30 17.61
CA ASN A 6 8.40 17.65 16.18
C ASN A 6 8.91 16.57 15.21
N ILE A 7 9.38 15.43 15.72
CA ILE A 7 9.85 14.30 14.90
C ILE A 7 8.81 13.16 14.91
N PHE A 8 8.03 12.99 15.98
CA PHE A 8 6.94 12.02 16.04
C PHE A 8 5.90 12.13 14.91
N PRO A 9 5.46 13.32 14.44
CA PRO A 9 4.53 13.38 13.31
C PRO A 9 5.15 12.91 11.97
N LEU A 10 6.48 12.82 11.84
CA LEU A 10 7.17 12.46 10.60
C LEU A 10 7.07 10.97 10.29
N PHE A 11 7.19 10.12 11.32
CA PHE A 11 6.99 8.67 11.20
C PHE A 11 5.51 8.29 11.18
N LEU A 12 4.65 9.12 11.76
CA LEU A 12 3.23 8.82 11.90
C LEU A 12 2.40 9.06 10.63
N SER A 13 2.83 9.90 9.68
CA SER A 13 2.06 10.16 8.45
C SER A 13 1.80 8.89 7.63
N GLN A 14 2.80 8.01 7.49
CA GLN A 14 2.67 6.67 6.92
C GLN A 14 2.64 5.55 7.96
N GLY A 15 3.01 5.85 9.22
CA GLY A 15 3.14 4.86 10.28
C GLY A 15 1.83 4.14 10.57
N TRP A 16 0.70 4.84 10.52
CA TRP A 16 -0.61 4.22 10.74
C TRP A 16 -0.90 3.13 9.70
N THR A 17 -0.81 3.40 8.39
CA THR A 17 -0.99 2.40 7.32
C THR A 17 0.02 1.26 7.40
N LEU A 18 1.27 1.55 7.77
CA LEU A 18 2.30 0.52 7.94
C LEU A 18 1.94 -0.46 9.07
N MET A 19 1.31 0.00 10.16
CA MET A 19 0.83 -0.89 11.22
C MET A 19 -0.23 -1.88 10.70
N TYR A 20 -1.14 -1.42 9.82
CA TYR A 20 -2.13 -2.32 9.20
C TYR A 20 -1.45 -3.37 8.34
N GLU A 21 -0.46 -2.97 7.54
CA GLU A 21 0.31 -3.88 6.68
C GLU A 21 1.06 -4.95 7.49
N LEU A 22 1.78 -4.53 8.54
CA LEU A 22 2.50 -5.46 9.41
C LEU A 22 1.57 -6.41 10.15
N PHE A 23 0.44 -5.91 10.66
CA PHE A 23 -0.56 -6.76 11.32
C PHE A 23 -1.20 -7.76 10.36
N PHE A 24 -1.57 -7.31 9.15
CA PHE A 24 -2.06 -8.17 8.08
C PHE A 24 -1.07 -9.31 7.79
N TYR A 25 0.20 -8.98 7.56
CA TYR A 25 1.22 -10.00 7.28
C TYR A 25 1.47 -10.92 8.47
N PHE A 26 1.43 -10.40 9.69
CA PHE A 26 1.53 -11.22 10.89
C PHE A 26 0.41 -12.26 10.91
N VAL A 27 -0.86 -11.85 10.81
CA VAL A 27 -2.01 -12.78 10.80
C VAL A 27 -1.92 -13.74 9.61
N PHE A 28 -1.64 -13.24 8.41
CA PHE A 28 -1.52 -14.07 7.21
C PHE A 28 -0.40 -15.12 7.33
N SER A 29 0.70 -14.77 8.01
CA SER A 29 1.86 -15.64 8.21
C SER A 29 1.53 -16.87 9.05
N LEU A 30 0.65 -16.73 10.05
CA LEU A 30 0.16 -17.83 10.90
C LEU A 30 -0.51 -18.94 10.07
N PHE A 31 -1.03 -18.58 8.90
CA PHE A 31 -1.76 -19.45 7.99
C PHE A 31 -0.98 -19.80 6.72
N LEU A 32 0.33 -19.51 6.63
CA LEU A 32 1.12 -19.79 5.41
C LEU A 32 1.23 -21.29 5.09
N GLY A 33 1.24 -22.15 6.10
CA GLY A 33 1.41 -23.60 5.94
C GLY A 33 0.18 -24.37 5.46
N ILE A 34 -0.96 -23.69 5.27
CA ILE A 34 -2.22 -24.31 4.82
C ILE A 34 -2.59 -23.90 3.39
N GLY A 35 -3.47 -24.68 2.76
CA GLY A 35 -3.87 -24.46 1.37
C GLY A 35 -4.46 -23.06 1.12
N LEU A 36 -4.17 -22.50 -0.06
CA LEU A 36 -4.46 -21.10 -0.43
C LEU A 36 -5.87 -20.62 -0.06
N GLY A 37 -6.91 -21.41 -0.35
CA GLY A 37 -8.29 -21.03 -0.05
C GLY A 37 -8.59 -20.97 1.45
N ARG A 38 -8.08 -21.92 2.24
CA ARG A 38 -8.21 -21.92 3.70
C ARG A 38 -7.41 -20.79 4.33
N ARG A 39 -6.20 -20.52 3.81
CA ARG A 39 -5.36 -19.40 4.24
C ARG A 39 -6.09 -18.06 4.11
N VAL A 40 -6.67 -17.79 2.94
CA VAL A 40 -7.44 -16.56 2.70
C VAL A 40 -8.67 -16.51 3.60
N LEU A 41 -9.44 -17.60 3.69
CA LEU A 41 -10.63 -17.65 4.55
C LEU A 41 -10.29 -17.37 6.02
N LEU A 42 -9.32 -18.07 6.60
CA LEU A 42 -8.96 -17.92 8.01
C LEU A 42 -8.37 -16.54 8.31
N THR A 43 -7.51 -16.02 7.43
CA THR A 43 -6.99 -14.64 7.58
C THR A 43 -8.15 -13.63 7.58
N SER A 44 -9.07 -13.72 6.62
CA SER A 44 -10.23 -12.83 6.56
C SER A 44 -11.12 -12.96 7.80
N LEU A 45 -11.41 -14.18 8.25
CA LEU A 45 -12.19 -14.40 9.47
C LEU A 45 -11.52 -13.81 10.70
N THR A 46 -10.20 -13.95 10.84
CA THR A 46 -9.45 -13.35 11.94
C THR A 46 -9.53 -11.83 11.89
N LEU A 47 -9.30 -11.19 10.75
CA LEU A 47 -9.38 -9.72 10.62
C LEU A 47 -10.79 -9.20 10.90
N VAL A 48 -11.83 -9.89 10.42
CA VAL A 48 -13.23 -9.54 10.72
C VAL A 48 -13.53 -9.73 12.21
N ALA A 49 -13.01 -10.80 12.84
CA ALA A 49 -13.20 -11.02 14.27
C ALA A 49 -12.59 -9.88 15.10
N PHE A 50 -11.36 -9.44 14.79
CA PHE A 50 -10.74 -8.28 15.45
C PHE A 50 -11.58 -7.02 15.30
N HIS A 51 -12.11 -6.76 14.11
CA HIS A 51 -12.97 -5.61 13.84
C HIS A 51 -14.30 -5.68 14.61
N ILE A 52 -14.97 -6.84 14.63
CA ILE A 52 -16.22 -7.03 15.39
C ILE A 52 -15.96 -6.89 16.89
N VAL A 53 -14.88 -7.46 17.41
CA VAL A 53 -14.52 -7.32 18.83
C VAL A 53 -14.31 -5.86 19.18
N ALA A 54 -13.66 -5.07 18.32
CA ALA A 54 -13.49 -3.63 18.55
C ALA A 54 -14.84 -2.91 18.62
N LEU A 55 -15.76 -3.21 17.69
CA LEU A 55 -17.06 -2.53 17.63
C LEU A 55 -17.99 -2.78 18.82
N TYR A 56 -17.90 -3.96 19.43
CA TYR A 56 -18.87 -4.41 20.42
C TYR A 56 -18.26 -4.66 21.80
N SER A 57 -16.98 -4.40 21.99
CA SER A 57 -16.31 -4.60 23.27
C SER A 57 -15.24 -3.53 23.54
N ASN A 58 -15.05 -3.19 24.81
CA ASN A 58 -13.95 -2.32 25.25
C ASN A 58 -12.71 -3.15 25.59
N TRP A 59 -12.44 -4.23 24.84
CA TRP A 59 -11.32 -5.14 25.12
C TRP A 59 -9.97 -4.54 24.74
N PHE A 60 -9.95 -3.62 23.77
CA PHE A 60 -8.73 -2.95 23.35
C PHE A 60 -8.49 -1.70 24.20
N PRO A 61 -7.22 -1.41 24.56
CA PRO A 61 -6.89 -0.12 25.16
C PRO A 61 -7.27 1.02 24.20
N ASP A 62 -7.74 2.16 24.73
CA ASP A 62 -8.15 3.34 23.95
C ASP A 62 -7.11 3.76 22.88
N ALA A 63 -5.82 3.56 23.19
CA ALA A 63 -4.72 3.87 22.29
C ALA A 63 -4.66 3.01 21.01
N PHE A 64 -5.34 1.87 20.96
CA PHE A 64 -5.38 0.94 19.83
C PHE A 64 -6.78 0.69 19.28
N ASP A 65 -7.82 1.23 19.92
CA ASP A 65 -9.20 1.00 19.50
C ASP A 65 -9.47 1.53 18.07
N TRP A 66 -8.95 2.72 17.77
CA TRP A 66 -8.98 3.32 16.43
C TRP A 66 -8.40 2.41 15.34
N PHE A 67 -7.39 1.60 15.68
CA PHE A 67 -6.70 0.74 14.74
C PHE A 67 -7.63 -0.36 14.22
N PHE A 68 -8.39 -0.99 15.11
CA PHE A 68 -9.31 -2.07 14.76
C PHE A 68 -10.68 -1.57 14.31
N HIS A 69 -11.06 -0.33 14.66
CA HIS A 69 -12.27 0.31 14.17
C HIS A 69 -12.17 0.78 12.70
N ASP A 70 -10.98 1.10 12.19
CA ASP A 70 -10.84 1.54 10.81
C ASP A 70 -11.10 0.38 9.82
N SER A 71 -11.73 0.73 8.72
CA SER A 71 -12.08 -0.18 7.64
C SER A 71 -10.92 -0.57 6.73
N VAL A 72 -9.72 -0.04 6.95
CA VAL A 72 -8.49 -0.38 6.20
C VAL A 72 -8.27 -1.90 6.15
N MET A 73 -8.54 -2.63 7.24
CA MET A 73 -8.41 -4.09 7.28
C MET A 73 -9.29 -4.80 6.26
N MET A 74 -10.46 -4.23 5.94
CA MET A 74 -11.37 -4.80 4.94
C MET A 74 -10.83 -4.63 3.52
N GLU A 75 -10.01 -3.61 3.26
CA GLU A 75 -9.31 -3.43 1.97
C GLU A 75 -8.37 -4.62 1.70
N PHE A 76 -7.64 -5.09 2.73
CA PHE A 76 -6.80 -6.29 2.62
C PHE A 76 -7.61 -7.56 2.33
N ILE A 77 -8.79 -7.70 2.95
CA ILE A 77 -9.69 -8.82 2.70
C ILE A 77 -10.14 -8.83 1.24
N VAL A 78 -10.61 -7.69 0.73
CA VAL A 78 -11.03 -7.55 -0.67
C VAL A 78 -9.88 -7.86 -1.61
N GLY A 79 -8.67 -7.35 -1.34
CA GLY A 79 -7.46 -7.67 -2.09
C GLY A 79 -7.14 -9.16 -2.12
N MET A 80 -7.20 -9.84 -0.97
CA MET A 80 -6.99 -11.29 -0.89
C MET A 80 -8.04 -12.09 -1.68
N LEU A 81 -9.31 -11.68 -1.62
CA LEU A 81 -10.40 -12.34 -2.33
C LEU A 81 -10.25 -12.17 -3.85
N LEU A 82 -9.92 -10.97 -4.32
CA LEU A 82 -9.62 -10.71 -5.74
C LEU A 82 -8.39 -11.49 -6.20
N GLY A 83 -7.34 -11.57 -5.38
CA GLY A 83 -6.17 -12.40 -5.65
C GLY A 83 -6.50 -13.89 -5.72
N LEU A 84 -7.33 -14.39 -4.80
CA LEU A 84 -7.82 -15.78 -4.81
C LEU A 84 -8.64 -16.07 -6.07
N LEU A 85 -9.53 -15.15 -6.45
CA LEU A 85 -10.33 -15.24 -7.67
C LEU A 85 -9.41 -15.29 -8.90
N TYR A 86 -8.40 -14.42 -8.95
CA TYR A 86 -7.43 -14.39 -10.05
C TYR A 86 -6.68 -15.71 -10.19
N VAL A 87 -6.22 -16.30 -9.08
CA VAL A 87 -5.46 -17.56 -9.10
C VAL A 87 -6.35 -18.76 -9.42
N ARG A 88 -7.58 -18.82 -8.89
CA ARG A 88 -8.46 -19.98 -9.04
C ARG A 88 -9.27 -20.00 -10.32
N THR A 89 -9.45 -18.86 -10.97
CA THR A 89 -10.29 -18.77 -12.16
C THR A 89 -9.46 -18.39 -13.37
N ARG A 90 -9.97 -18.72 -14.56
CA ARG A 90 -9.48 -18.17 -15.83
C ARG A 90 -10.33 -16.98 -16.28
N PHE A 91 -11.02 -16.33 -15.33
CA PHE A 91 -11.88 -15.20 -15.63
C PHE A 91 -11.05 -14.08 -16.24
N ARG A 92 -11.46 -13.60 -17.42
CA ARG A 92 -10.80 -12.48 -18.09
C ARG A 92 -11.80 -11.63 -18.85
N ILE A 93 -11.68 -10.31 -18.70
CA ILE A 93 -12.58 -9.32 -19.28
C ILE A 93 -12.06 -8.76 -20.61
N LYS A 94 -12.98 -8.37 -21.50
CA LYS A 94 -12.65 -7.69 -22.77
C LYS A 94 -12.21 -6.24 -22.50
N LEU A 95 -11.47 -5.65 -23.44
CA LEU A 95 -10.96 -4.28 -23.33
C LEU A 95 -12.06 -3.26 -23.04
N LEU A 96 -13.23 -3.38 -23.70
CA LEU A 96 -14.37 -2.49 -23.47
C LEU A 96 -14.78 -2.44 -21.99
N TYR A 97 -14.89 -3.60 -21.34
CA TYR A 97 -15.24 -3.67 -19.92
C TYR A 97 -14.12 -3.16 -19.02
N ALA A 98 -12.85 -3.44 -19.37
CA ALA A 98 -11.70 -2.91 -18.63
C ALA A 98 -11.70 -1.37 -18.64
N VAL A 99 -11.87 -0.76 -19.82
CA VAL A 99 -11.94 0.70 -19.97
C VAL A 99 -13.16 1.26 -19.24
N ALA A 100 -14.34 0.64 -19.38
CA ALA A 100 -15.55 1.08 -18.70
C ALA A 100 -15.39 1.04 -17.16
N LEU A 101 -14.82 -0.03 -16.61
CA LEU A 101 -14.55 -0.16 -15.18
C LEU A 101 -13.51 0.87 -14.69
N MET A 102 -12.46 1.13 -15.47
CA MET A 102 -11.46 2.15 -15.16
C MET A 102 -12.08 3.55 -15.12
N LEU A 103 -12.84 3.91 -16.16
CA LEU A 103 -13.53 5.21 -16.22
C LEU A 103 -14.54 5.34 -15.07
N PHE A 104 -15.30 4.29 -14.79
CA PHE A 104 -16.23 4.27 -13.67
C PHE A 104 -15.52 4.45 -12.33
N ALA A 105 -14.37 3.79 -12.12
CA ALA A 105 -13.56 3.96 -10.92
C ALA A 105 -13.07 5.40 -10.75
N ILE A 106 -12.63 6.05 -11.84
CA ILE A 106 -12.20 7.46 -11.83
C ILE A 106 -13.38 8.38 -11.50
N VAL A 107 -14.53 8.22 -12.17
CA VAL A 107 -15.73 9.01 -11.91
C VAL A 107 -16.21 8.83 -10.46
N TRP A 108 -16.22 7.58 -9.97
CA TRP A 108 -16.57 7.26 -8.60
C TRP A 108 -15.65 7.96 -7.59
N PHE A 109 -14.34 7.85 -7.79
CA PHE A 109 -13.36 8.51 -6.93
C PHE A 109 -13.56 10.03 -6.93
N VAL A 110 -13.65 10.66 -8.11
CA VAL A 110 -13.85 12.12 -8.24
C VAL A 110 -15.16 12.56 -7.60
N TYR A 111 -16.26 11.82 -7.81
CA TYR A 111 -17.56 12.14 -7.23
C TYR A 111 -17.49 12.24 -5.70
N PHE A 112 -16.84 11.26 -5.06
CA PHE A 112 -16.71 11.24 -3.60
C PHE A 112 -15.68 12.23 -3.04
N GLN A 113 -14.74 12.70 -3.86
CA GLN A 113 -13.87 13.83 -3.46
C GLN A 113 -14.63 15.16 -3.50
N LEU A 114 -15.57 15.33 -4.43
CA LEU A 114 -16.40 16.54 -4.53
C LEU A 114 -17.60 16.52 -3.58
N ASN A 115 -18.06 15.34 -3.17
CA ASN A 115 -19.21 15.14 -2.29
C ASN A 115 -18.78 14.33 -1.06
N PRO A 116 -18.11 14.96 -0.07
CA PRO A 116 -17.63 14.26 1.11
C PRO A 116 -18.82 13.76 1.95
N TYR A 117 -19.15 12.49 1.77
CA TYR A 117 -20.02 11.73 2.66
C TYR A 117 -19.30 11.46 3.99
N GLN A 118 -20.01 11.45 5.12
CA GLN A 118 -19.43 11.15 6.46
C GLN A 118 -20.25 10.07 7.18
N GLY A 119 -20.32 8.87 6.58
CA GLY A 119 -20.98 7.72 7.18
C GLY A 119 -20.02 6.62 7.63
N TRP A 120 -20.53 5.67 8.40
CA TRP A 120 -19.79 4.45 8.72
C TRP A 120 -19.52 3.64 7.43
N GLY A 121 -18.28 3.19 7.21
CA GLY A 121 -17.87 2.55 5.94
C GLY A 121 -17.56 3.53 4.80
N ASP A 122 -17.53 4.84 5.07
CA ASP A 122 -17.20 5.88 4.10
C ASP A 122 -15.89 5.59 3.35
N ARG A 123 -14.85 5.20 4.08
CA ARG A 123 -13.56 4.85 3.48
C ARG A 123 -13.65 3.65 2.52
N LEU A 124 -14.45 2.62 2.83
CA LEU A 124 -14.64 1.46 1.93
C LEU A 124 -15.30 1.87 0.63
N VAL A 125 -16.36 2.64 0.74
CA VAL A 125 -17.10 3.12 -0.43
C VAL A 125 -16.21 4.06 -1.25
N LYS A 126 -15.49 4.98 -0.59
CA LYS A 126 -14.67 5.98 -1.25
C LYS A 126 -13.39 5.44 -1.89
N TYR A 127 -12.71 4.51 -1.24
CA TYR A 127 -11.38 4.05 -1.65
C TYR A 127 -11.36 2.58 -2.07
N CYS A 128 -11.93 1.68 -1.28
CA CYS A 128 -11.86 0.24 -1.56
C CYS A 128 -12.59 -0.14 -2.87
N VAL A 129 -13.78 0.42 -3.10
CA VAL A 129 -14.55 0.18 -4.34
C VAL A 129 -13.79 0.61 -5.59
N PRO A 130 -13.36 1.88 -5.76
CA PRO A 130 -12.64 2.28 -6.97
C PRO A 130 -11.30 1.56 -7.11
N LEU A 131 -10.57 1.29 -6.02
CA LEU A 131 -9.33 0.49 -6.10
C LEU A 131 -9.59 -0.93 -6.59
N SER A 132 -10.67 -1.57 -6.13
CA SER A 132 -11.08 -2.91 -6.61
C SER A 132 -11.44 -2.90 -8.09
N LEU A 133 -12.13 -1.85 -8.56
CA LEU A 133 -12.46 -1.67 -9.98
C LEU A 133 -11.21 -1.43 -10.83
N VAL A 134 -10.25 -0.64 -10.33
CA VAL A 134 -8.94 -0.44 -10.96
C VAL A 134 -8.18 -1.78 -11.03
N PHE A 135 -8.18 -2.57 -9.96
CA PHE A 135 -7.55 -3.88 -9.95
C PHE A 135 -8.19 -4.83 -10.98
N VAL A 136 -9.53 -4.90 -11.00
CA VAL A 136 -10.24 -5.77 -11.95
C VAL A 136 -10.02 -5.32 -13.39
N SER A 137 -10.11 -4.01 -13.66
CA SER A 137 -9.89 -3.46 -15.01
C SER A 137 -8.49 -3.74 -15.54
N THR A 138 -7.47 -3.72 -14.68
CA THR A 138 -6.06 -3.88 -15.09
C THR A 138 -5.61 -5.34 -15.08
N VAL A 139 -5.90 -6.10 -14.02
CA VAL A 139 -5.35 -7.45 -13.83
C VAL A 139 -6.17 -8.50 -14.58
N PHE A 140 -7.49 -8.37 -14.62
CA PHE A 140 -8.35 -9.36 -15.29
C PHE A 140 -8.53 -9.08 -16.78
N TRP A 141 -7.98 -7.99 -17.32
CA TRP A 141 -8.02 -7.74 -18.76
C TRP A 141 -7.27 -8.84 -19.53
N ARG A 142 -7.86 -9.28 -20.65
CA ARG A 142 -7.26 -10.32 -21.51
C ARG A 142 -5.92 -9.91 -22.12
N GLY A 143 -5.71 -8.62 -22.36
CA GLY A 143 -4.48 -8.10 -22.94
C GLY A 143 -3.37 -7.82 -21.94
N THR A 144 -3.62 -7.99 -20.64
CA THR A 144 -2.62 -7.67 -19.59
C THR A 144 -1.31 -8.42 -19.79
N ASP A 145 -1.38 -9.69 -20.19
CA ASP A 145 -0.21 -10.55 -20.36
C ASP A 145 0.65 -10.14 -21.57
N SER A 146 0.12 -9.33 -22.50
CA SER A 146 0.87 -8.81 -23.66
C SER A 146 1.43 -7.40 -23.45
N VAL A 147 1.13 -6.75 -22.33
CA VAL A 147 1.65 -5.41 -22.02
C VAL A 147 3.13 -5.50 -21.68
N ARG A 148 3.96 -4.74 -22.40
CA ARG A 148 5.38 -4.57 -22.08
C ARG A 148 5.61 -3.19 -21.47
N PHE A 149 6.01 -3.18 -20.20
CA PHE A 149 6.38 -1.94 -19.53
C PHE A 149 7.84 -1.56 -19.84
N PRO A 150 8.14 -0.27 -20.05
CA PRO A 150 9.51 0.19 -20.17
C PRO A 150 10.28 -0.08 -18.86
N LYS A 151 11.58 -0.35 -18.99
CA LYS A 151 12.46 -0.66 -17.84
C LYS A 151 12.37 0.38 -16.73
N LEU A 152 12.25 1.65 -17.09
CA LEU A 152 12.11 2.74 -16.13
C LEU A 152 10.87 2.60 -15.24
N LEU A 153 9.71 2.26 -15.81
CA LEU A 153 8.48 2.06 -15.05
C LEU A 153 8.58 0.85 -14.13
N LEU A 154 9.23 -0.22 -14.60
CA LEU A 154 9.50 -1.40 -13.75
C LEU A 154 10.42 -1.04 -12.59
N THR A 155 11.50 -0.29 -12.83
CA THR A 155 12.41 0.15 -11.76
C THR A 155 11.73 1.07 -10.76
N LEU A 156 10.88 1.99 -11.21
CA LEU A 156 10.09 2.84 -10.30
C LEU A 156 9.08 2.03 -9.49
N GLY A 157 8.48 1.01 -10.10
CA GLY A 157 7.61 0.05 -9.41
C GLY A 157 8.37 -0.74 -8.35
N ASP A 158 9.54 -1.29 -8.69
CA ASP A 158 10.39 -2.01 -7.74
C ASP A 158 10.86 -1.10 -6.58
N ALA A 159 11.14 0.18 -6.85
CA ALA A 159 11.56 1.16 -5.84
C ALA A 159 10.39 1.80 -5.07
N SER A 160 9.13 1.45 -5.38
CA SER A 160 7.95 2.13 -4.86
C SER A 160 7.85 2.07 -3.33
N TYR A 161 8.29 0.97 -2.71
CA TYR A 161 8.30 0.83 -1.25
C TYR A 161 9.32 1.77 -0.59
N SER A 162 10.56 1.80 -1.11
CA SER A 162 11.59 2.76 -0.66
C SER A 162 11.15 4.22 -0.84
N ILE A 163 10.52 4.55 -1.97
CA ILE A 163 9.95 5.89 -2.23
C ILE A 163 8.85 6.19 -1.21
N TYR A 164 7.92 5.27 -0.98
CA TYR A 164 6.83 5.40 -0.01
C TYR A 164 7.33 5.70 1.40
N LEU A 165 8.38 5.01 1.87
CA LEU A 165 8.93 5.25 3.20
C LEU A 165 9.68 6.59 3.34
N THR A 166 10.23 7.12 2.25
CA THR A 166 11.21 8.21 2.32
C THR A 166 10.67 9.55 1.84
N HIS A 167 9.69 9.58 0.93
CA HIS A 167 9.25 10.80 0.28
C HIS A 167 8.78 11.88 1.27
N THR A 168 7.95 11.56 2.26
CA THR A 168 7.50 12.54 3.27
C THR A 168 8.66 13.11 4.07
N ILE A 169 9.61 12.27 4.47
CA ILE A 169 10.81 12.68 5.22
C ILE A 169 11.63 13.67 4.37
N ILE A 170 11.85 13.35 3.10
CA ILE A 170 12.62 14.20 2.18
C ILE A 170 11.90 15.51 1.89
N ILE A 171 10.58 15.48 1.61
CA ILE A 171 9.77 16.69 1.40
C ILE A 171 9.87 17.62 2.60
N ILE A 172 9.71 17.09 3.82
CA ILE A 172 9.76 17.91 5.03
C ILE A 172 11.17 18.42 5.32
N LEU A 173 12.19 17.59 5.10
CA LEU A 173 13.59 18.00 5.24
C LEU A 173 13.92 19.15 4.29
N LEU A 174 13.52 19.05 3.03
CA LEU A 174 13.71 20.10 2.03
C LEU A 174 12.94 21.37 2.41
N ALA A 175 11.71 21.25 2.90
CA ALA A 175 10.93 22.40 3.38
C ALA A 175 11.60 23.12 4.56
N LYS A 176 12.16 22.36 5.51
CA LYS A 176 12.91 22.90 6.66
C LYS A 176 14.24 23.54 6.25
N LEU A 177 15.01 22.88 5.38
CA LEU A 177 16.28 23.40 4.88
C LEU A 177 16.07 24.69 4.08
N ASN A 178 14.97 24.77 3.32
CA ASN A 178 14.56 26.00 2.65
C ASN A 178 14.14 27.12 3.63
N GLY A 179 14.18 26.92 4.95
CA GLY A 179 13.81 27.92 5.94
C GLY A 179 12.36 28.36 5.83
N GLY A 180 11.45 27.45 5.43
CA GLY A 180 10.07 27.79 5.12
C GLY A 180 9.86 28.45 3.76
N GLY A 181 10.79 28.29 2.81
CA GLY A 181 10.66 28.75 1.42
C GLY A 181 11.65 29.84 0.98
N ARG A 182 12.63 30.22 1.81
CA ARG A 182 13.61 31.29 1.57
C ARG A 182 14.74 30.95 0.58
N LEU A 183 15.31 29.74 0.60
CA LEU A 183 16.41 29.36 -0.32
C LEU A 183 15.97 29.26 -1.80
N LEU A 184 14.73 28.86 -2.05
CA LEU A 184 14.11 28.83 -3.37
C LEU A 184 13.10 29.97 -3.58
N SER A 185 13.05 30.96 -2.67
CA SER A 185 11.98 31.99 -2.62
C SER A 185 11.79 32.79 -3.90
N THR A 186 12.80 32.84 -4.75
CA THR A 186 12.79 33.57 -6.03
C THR A 186 12.27 32.72 -7.19
N ALA A 187 12.18 31.40 -7.03
CA ALA A 187 11.63 30.50 -8.05
C ALA A 187 10.10 30.37 -7.90
N PRO A 188 9.35 30.21 -9.01
CA PRO A 188 7.91 29.93 -8.96
C PRO A 188 7.59 28.69 -8.12
N LEU A 189 6.49 28.73 -7.37
CA LEU A 189 6.08 27.64 -6.47
C LEU A 189 5.96 26.29 -7.20
N ASP A 190 5.49 26.29 -8.44
CA ASP A 190 5.37 25.08 -9.26
C ASP A 190 6.73 24.42 -9.50
N LEU A 191 7.77 25.22 -9.76
CA LEU A 191 9.13 24.74 -9.97
C LEU A 191 9.71 24.16 -8.67
N GLN A 192 9.44 24.80 -7.54
CA GLN A 192 9.84 24.29 -6.22
C GLN A 192 9.17 22.95 -5.92
N PHE A 193 7.87 22.83 -6.23
CA PHE A 193 7.12 21.59 -6.05
C PHE A 193 7.68 20.47 -6.92
N VAL A 194 7.84 20.70 -8.22
CA VAL A 194 8.41 19.71 -9.15
C VAL A 194 9.82 19.31 -8.72
N ALA A 195 10.68 20.26 -8.36
CA ALA A 195 12.02 19.96 -7.87
C ALA A 195 11.98 19.10 -6.60
N THR A 196 11.10 19.41 -5.65
CA THR A 196 10.96 18.65 -4.41
C THR A 196 10.50 17.21 -4.68
N VAL A 197 9.53 17.02 -5.57
CA VAL A 197 9.05 15.69 -5.98
C VAL A 197 10.18 14.90 -6.66
N LEU A 198 10.92 15.52 -7.58
CA LEU A 198 12.04 14.87 -8.28
C LEU A 198 13.14 14.44 -7.31
N VAL A 199 13.48 15.28 -6.32
CA VAL A 199 14.47 14.93 -5.29
C VAL A 199 13.95 13.79 -4.41
N ALA A 200 12.68 13.84 -3.97
CA ALA A 200 12.08 12.77 -3.17
C ALA A 200 12.07 11.42 -3.91
N LEU A 201 11.71 11.42 -5.20
CA LEU A 201 11.77 10.23 -6.06
C LEU A 201 13.21 9.74 -6.23
N GLY A 202 14.14 10.65 -6.53
CA GLY A 202 15.56 10.33 -6.73
C GLY A 202 16.17 9.67 -5.49
N VAL A 203 15.94 10.24 -4.31
CA VAL A 203 16.41 9.66 -3.04
C VAL A 203 15.80 8.29 -2.78
N GLY A 204 14.49 8.13 -2.99
CA GLY A 204 13.82 6.84 -2.84
C GLY A 204 14.39 5.76 -3.76
N VAL A 205 14.66 6.09 -5.03
CA VAL A 205 15.29 5.18 -6.00
C VAL A 205 16.73 4.83 -5.59
N ILE A 206 17.50 5.81 -5.11
CA ILE A 206 18.86 5.57 -4.61
C ILE A 206 18.83 4.59 -3.43
N LEU A 207 17.93 4.82 -2.47
CA LEU A 207 17.79 3.94 -1.30
C LEU A 207 17.33 2.52 -1.68
N TYR A 208 16.48 2.39 -2.69
CA TYR A 208 16.13 1.09 -3.25
C TYR A 208 17.37 0.33 -3.74
N PHE A 209 18.25 0.98 -4.51
CA PHE A 209 19.46 0.33 -5.04
C PHE A 209 20.51 0.04 -3.97
N LEU A 210 20.62 0.90 -2.94
CA LEU A 210 21.61 0.76 -1.88
C LEU A 210 21.19 -0.19 -0.75
N ILE A 211 19.90 -0.28 -0.46
CA ILE A 211 19.38 -1.03 0.69
C ILE A 211 18.45 -2.14 0.22
N GLU A 212 17.30 -1.79 -0.34
CA GLU A 212 16.24 -2.77 -0.60
C GLU A 212 16.68 -3.90 -1.55
N ASN A 213 17.32 -3.57 -2.67
CA ASN A 213 17.75 -4.55 -3.66
C ASN A 213 18.87 -5.49 -3.14
N PRO A 214 19.94 -5.00 -2.47
CA PRO A 214 20.91 -5.87 -1.81
C PRO A 214 20.31 -6.79 -0.76
N PHE A 215 19.48 -6.26 0.14
CA PHE A 215 18.83 -7.06 1.19
C PHE A 215 17.85 -8.08 0.60
N GLY A 216 17.10 -7.72 -0.44
CA GLY A 216 16.21 -8.63 -1.16
C GLY A 216 16.94 -9.75 -1.93
N LYS A 217 18.18 -9.50 -2.38
CA LYS A 217 19.05 -10.55 -2.95
C LYS A 217 19.58 -11.48 -1.86
N LEU A 218 19.98 -10.92 -0.71
CA LEU A 218 20.48 -11.68 0.43
C LEU A 218 19.42 -12.61 1.00
N SER A 219 18.20 -12.11 1.24
CA SER A 219 17.09 -12.90 1.78
C SER A 219 16.74 -14.09 0.88
N ARG A 220 16.64 -13.88 -0.44
CA ARG A 220 16.40 -14.96 -1.42
C ARG A 220 17.51 -16.01 -1.42
N LYS A 221 18.77 -15.59 -1.22
CA LYS A 221 19.91 -16.52 -1.12
C LYS A 221 19.81 -17.38 0.14
N ILE A 222 19.46 -16.78 1.28
CA ILE A 222 19.27 -17.49 2.56
C ILE A 222 18.15 -18.52 2.44
N VAL A 223 16.99 -18.13 1.90
CA VAL A 223 15.83 -19.04 1.74
C VAL A 223 16.16 -20.21 0.82
N LYS A 224 16.86 -19.98 -0.30
CA LYS A 224 17.32 -21.07 -1.18
C LYS A 224 18.29 -22.01 -0.47
N GLY A 225 19.14 -21.50 0.40
CA GLY A 225 20.04 -22.30 1.25
C GLY A 225 19.26 -23.26 2.14
N PHE A 226 18.25 -22.77 2.88
CA PHE A 226 17.40 -23.58 3.74
C PHE A 226 16.58 -24.62 2.97
N SER A 227 16.00 -24.25 1.82
CA SER A 227 15.27 -25.19 0.95
C SER A 227 16.14 -26.35 0.44
N SER A 228 17.42 -26.09 0.12
CA SER A 228 18.34 -27.14 -0.34
C SER A 228 18.72 -28.12 0.78
N TYR A 229 18.79 -27.64 2.02
CA TYR A 229 19.10 -28.46 3.20
C TYR A 229 17.95 -29.40 3.56
N SER A 230 16.71 -28.90 3.52
CA SER A 230 15.49 -29.70 3.74
C SER A 230 15.24 -30.79 2.68
N SER A 231 15.84 -30.69 1.49
CA SER A 231 15.71 -31.70 0.43
C SER A 231 16.77 -32.81 0.47
N ARG A 232 17.76 -32.68 1.35
CA ARG A 232 18.87 -33.64 1.52
C ARG A 232 18.82 -34.42 2.85
N ALA A 233 17.88 -34.08 3.73
CA ALA A 233 17.53 -34.83 4.93
C ALA A 233 16.28 -35.66 4.67
#